data_AF-A0A7Z9XF24-F1
#
_entry.id   AF-A0A7Z9XF24-F1
#
_cell.length_a   1.000
_cell.length_b   1.000
_cell.length_c   1.000
_cell.angle_alpha   90.00
_cell.angle_beta   90.00
_cell.angle_gamma   90.00
#
_symmetry.space_group_name_H-M   'P 1'
#
loop_
_entity.id
_entity.type
_entity.pdbx_description
1 polymer ?
#
loop_
_entity_poly.entity_id
_entity_poly.type
_entity_poly.pdbx_seq_one_letter_code
_entity_poly.pdbx_strand_id
1 'polypeptide(L)' 'MVKETEPKDSLGVDKGLVAMFLKMSPEERLRANDNAARTILELRNAYQQRKINGHRPERST' A
#
# COMPACT_ATOMS: atom_id res chain seq x y z
N MET A 1 -11.85 34.79 -19.92
CA MET A 1 -11.76 33.44 -20.51
C MET A 1 -11.54 32.46 -19.37
N VAL A 2 -12.55 31.67 -19.03
CA VAL A 2 -12.44 30.64 -17.99
C VAL A 2 -11.62 29.51 -18.61
N LYS A 3 -10.40 29.33 -18.12
CA LYS A 3 -9.54 28.23 -18.53
C LYS A 3 -10.11 26.99 -17.85
N GLU A 4 -10.89 26.19 -18.59
CA GLU A 4 -11.31 24.87 -18.14
C GLU A 4 -10.04 24.08 -17.83
N THR A 5 -9.74 23.94 -16.54
CA THR A 5 -8.74 22.99 -16.07
C THR A 5 -9.32 21.61 -16.30
N GLU A 6 -8.97 21.01 -17.43
CA GLU A 6 -9.03 19.57 -17.66
C GLU A 6 -8.67 18.87 -16.34
N PRO A 7 -9.52 17.95 -15.82
CA PRO A 7 -9.17 17.21 -14.63
C PRO A 7 -7.93 16.39 -14.99
N LYS A 8 -6.76 16.85 -14.54
CA LYS A 8 -5.57 16.03 -14.54
C LYS A 8 -6.00 14.72 -13.91
N ASP A 9 -5.83 13.63 -14.66
CA ASP A 9 -5.94 12.23 -14.23
C ASP A 9 -4.84 11.94 -13.16
N SER A 10 -4.74 12.80 -12.13
CA SER A 10 -3.61 12.95 -11.20
C SER A 10 -3.67 12.02 -10.01
N LEU A 11 -4.68 11.16 -9.94
CA LEU A 11 -4.72 10.11 -8.95
C LEU A 11 -4.05 8.93 -9.63
N GLY A 12 -2.81 8.60 -9.25
CA GLY A 12 -2.07 7.40 -9.70
C GLY A 12 -2.73 6.08 -9.28
N VAL A 13 -4.05 6.07 -9.24
CA VAL A 13 -4.94 4.97 -8.95
C VAL A 13 -5.09 4.19 -10.25
N ASP A 14 -4.66 2.93 -10.19
CA ASP A 14 -4.83 2.00 -11.30
C ASP A 14 -6.32 1.72 -11.53
N LYS A 15 -6.86 2.23 -12.65
CA LYS A 15 -8.27 2.05 -13.03
C LYS A 15 -8.63 0.56 -13.23
N GLY A 16 -7.67 -0.27 -13.65
CA GLY A 16 -7.84 -1.72 -13.79
C GLY A 16 -7.97 -2.42 -12.43
N LEU A 17 -7.17 -2.00 -11.45
CA LEU A 17 -7.26 -2.51 -10.07
C LEU A 17 -8.62 -2.17 -9.44
N VAL A 18 -9.10 -0.93 -9.62
CA VAL A 18 -10.43 -0.52 -9.16
C VAL A 18 -11.53 -1.34 -9.84
N ALA A 19 -11.44 -1.52 -11.16
CA ALA A 19 -12.40 -2.34 -11.90
C ALA A 19 -12.42 -3.81 -11.43
N MET A 20 -11.25 -4.38 -11.10
CA MET A 20 -11.15 -5.72 -10.54
C MET A 20 -11.80 -5.79 -9.15
N PHE A 21 -11.52 -4.83 -8.27
CA PHE A 21 -12.12 -4.76 -6.94
C PHE A 21 -13.65 -4.63 -6.99
N LEU A 22 -14.18 -3.83 -7.92
CA LEU A 22 -15.63 -3.68 -8.10
C LEU A 22 -16.31 -4.96 -8.64
N LYS A 23 -15.58 -5.83 -9.33
CA LYS A 23 -16.11 -7.13 -9.80
C LYS A 23 -16.19 -8.20 -8.70
N MET A 24 -15.45 -8.02 -7.61
CA MET A 24 -15.49 -8.92 -6.45
C MET A 24 -16.79 -8.77 -5.66
N SER A 25 -17.23 -9.85 -5.01
CA SER A 25 -18.32 -9.82 -4.02
C SER A 25 -17.93 -8.97 -2.80
N PRO A 26 -18.91 -8.50 -1.99
CA PRO A 26 -18.61 -7.81 -0.74
C PRO A 26 -17.68 -8.60 0.19
N GLU A 27 -17.88 -9.90 0.32
CA GLU A 27 -17.08 -10.80 1.16
C GLU A 27 -15.66 -10.94 0.62
N GLU A 28 -15.52 -11.07 -0.70
CA GLU A 28 -14.22 -11.12 -1.37
C GLU A 28 -13.45 -9.81 -1.19
N ARG A 29 -14.12 -8.66 -1.27
CA ARG A 29 -13.51 -7.34 -1.01
C ARG A 29 -13.00 -7.21 0.43
N LEU A 30 -13.79 -7.66 1.40
CA LEU A 30 -13.37 -7.67 2.81
C LEU A 30 -12.13 -8.52 2.99
N ARG A 31 -12.14 -9.76 2.46
CA ARG A 31 -10.98 -10.66 2.53
C ARG A 31 -9.75 -10.10 1.82
N ALA A 32 -9.92 -9.46 0.66
CA ALA A 32 -8.82 -8.81 -0.06
C ALA A 32 -8.21 -7.67 0.76
N ASN A 33 -9.05 -6.85 1.40
CA ASN A 33 -8.60 -5.76 2.26
C ASN A 33 -7.88 -6.27 3.52
N ASP A 34 -8.38 -7.31 4.17
CA ASP A 34 -7.74 -7.92 5.33
C ASP A 34 -6.34 -8.45 4.99
N ASN A 35 -6.21 -9.13 3.85
CA ASN A 35 -4.93 -9.61 3.35
C ASN A 35 -3.97 -8.46 3.05
N ALA A 36 -4.46 -7.41 2.36
CA ALA A 36 -3.64 -6.24 2.04
C ALA A 36 -3.13 -5.54 3.31
N ALA A 37 -4.01 -5.32 4.29
CA ALA A 37 -3.66 -4.72 5.57
C ALA A 37 -2.59 -5.56 6.32
N ARG A 38 -2.77 -6.88 6.35
CA ARG A 38 -1.80 -7.79 6.96
C ARG A 38 -0.43 -7.69 6.29
N THR A 39 -0.37 -7.75 4.95
CA THR A 39 0.90 -7.65 4.22
C THR A 39 1.60 -6.32 4.47
N ILE A 40 0.88 -5.20 4.51
CA ILE A 40 1.45 -3.89 4.81
C ILE A 40 2.06 -3.86 6.22
N LEU A 41 1.37 -4.44 7.21
CA LEU A 41 1.89 -4.54 8.58
C LEU A 41 3.15 -5.41 8.65
N GLU A 42 3.16 -6.55 7.97
CA GLU A 42 4.33 -7.45 7.91
C GLU A 42 5.54 -6.74 7.28
N LEU A 43 5.34 -6.02 6.17
CA LEU A 43 6.39 -5.21 5.52
C LEU A 43 6.91 -4.11 6.44
N ARG A 44 6.01 -3.39 7.13
CA ARG A 44 6.38 -2.36 8.10
C ARG A 44 7.23 -2.93 9.22
N ASN A 45 6.81 -4.05 9.79
CA ASN A 45 7.53 -4.72 10.87
C ASN A 45 8.90 -5.20 10.39
N ALA A 46 8.99 -5.81 9.21
CA ALA A 46 10.25 -6.24 8.62
C ALA A 46 11.22 -5.07 8.40
N TYR A 47 10.70 -3.93 7.90
CA TYR A 47 11.50 -2.71 7.74
C TYR A 47 12.01 -2.16 9.08
N GLN A 48 11.16 -2.11 10.11
CA GLN A 48 11.56 -1.69 11.45
C GLN A 48 12.64 -2.61 12.05
N GLN A 49 12.48 -3.93 11.92
CA GLN A 49 13.46 -4.91 12.37
C GLN A 49 14.80 -4.74 11.67
N ARG A 50 14.81 -4.53 10.34
CA ARG A 50 16.04 -4.21 9.60
C ARG A 50 16.71 -2.95 10.12
N LYS A 51 15.93 -1.89 10.41
CA LYS A 51 16.47 -0.65 10.95
C LYS A 51 17.08 -0.83 12.34
N ILE A 52 16.45 -1.62 13.22
CA ILE A 52 16.96 -1.92 14.56
C ILE A 52 18.25 -2.76 14.48
N ASN A 53 18.25 -3.80 13.65
CA ASN A 53 19.40 -4.69 13.50
C ASN A 53 20.59 -4.03 12.81
N GLY A 54 20.34 -3.13 11.85
CA GLY A 54 21.39 -2.33 11.20
C GLY A 54 21.98 -1.22 12.07
N HIS A 55 21.35 -0.92 13.22
CA HIS A 55 21.82 0.08 14.19
C HIS A 55 22.43 -0.53 15.46
N ARG A 56 22.57 -1.86 15.52
CA ARG A 56 23.33 -2.50 16.59
C ARG A 56 24.81 -2.18 16.35
N PRO A 57 25.49 -1.40 17.23
CA PRO A 57 26.94 -1.24 17.10
C PRO A 57 27.55 -2.64 17.22
N GLU A 58 28.54 -2.96 16.39
CA GLU A 58 29.40 -4.11 16.65
C GLU A 58 29.86 -4.00 18.10
N ARG A 59 29.40 -4.92 18.95
CA ARG A 59 29.97 -5.05 20.27
C ARG A 59 31.34 -5.64 20.05
N SER A 60 32.35 -4.79 20.05
CA SER A 60 33.75 -5.18 20.17
C SER A 60 33.88 -5.97 21.47
N THR A 61 34.03 -7.29 21.35
CA THR A 61 34.56 -8.17 22.39
C THR A 61 36.07 -8.17 22.35
#